data_AF-A0A2J6I1Z2-F1
#
_entry.id   AF-A0A2J6I1Z2-F1
#
_cell.length_a   1.000
_cell.length_b   1.000
_cell.length_c   1.000
_cell.angle_alpha   90.00
_cell.angle_beta   90.00
_cell.angle_gamma   90.00
#
_symmetry.space_group_name_H-M   'P 1'
#
loop_
_entity.id
_entity.type
_entity.pdbx_description
1 polymer ?
#
loop_
_entity_poly.entity_id
_entity_poly.type
_entity_poly.pdbx_seq_one_letter_code
_entity_poly.pdbx_strand_id
1 'polypeptide(L)' 'RSKRIDFVGGIRGLGELKKRLDSGEMKVAFGLYPVSMQQLIDIADNDMIMPPKTTWFEPKLRSGLVVHELD' A
#
# COMPACT_ATOMS: atom_id res chain seq x y z
N ARG A 1 12.51 -7.89 -9.61
CA ARG A 1 11.05 -7.88 -9.37
C ARG A 1 10.50 -9.28 -9.71
N SER A 2 9.97 -10.03 -8.74
CA SER A 2 9.50 -11.40 -8.97
C SER A 2 8.14 -11.40 -9.66
N LYS A 3 7.94 -12.23 -10.69
CA LYS A 3 6.64 -12.40 -11.36
C LYS A 3 5.62 -13.18 -10.50
N ARG A 4 6.04 -13.73 -9.36
CA ARG A 4 5.21 -14.58 -8.47
C ARG A 4 4.52 -13.81 -7.34
N ILE A 5 4.76 -12.51 -7.22
CA ILE A 5 4.23 -11.67 -6.14
C ILE A 5 3.53 -10.48 -6.77
N ASP A 6 2.26 -10.30 -6.41
CA ASP A 6 1.45 -9.16 -6.84
C ASP A 6 0.71 -8.53 -5.65
N PHE A 7 0.26 -7.28 -5.82
CA PHE A 7 -0.37 -6.49 -4.78
C PHE A 7 -1.75 -6.03 -5.23
N VAL A 8 -2.74 -6.23 -4.36
CA VAL A 8 -4.10 -5.73 -4.57
C VAL A 8 -4.21 -4.33 -3.98
N GLY A 9 -4.68 -3.37 -4.79
CA GLY A 9 -4.92 -2.01 -4.32
C GLY A 9 -6.06 -1.93 -3.30
N GLY A 10 -5.94 -1.03 -2.33
CA GLY A 10 -6.87 -0.90 -1.19
C GLY A 10 -8.34 -0.79 -1.58
N ILE A 11 -8.65 -0.11 -2.69
CA ILE A 11 -10.03 0.04 -3.19
C ILE A 11 -10.75 -1.29 -3.48
N ARG A 12 -10.00 -2.34 -3.83
CA ARG A 12 -10.58 -3.68 -4.10
C ARG A 12 -10.65 -4.53 -2.83
N GLY A 13 -9.77 -4.25 -1.87
CA GLY A 13 -9.74 -4.89 -0.55
C GLY A 13 -9.63 -6.42 -0.57
N LEU A 14 -10.18 -7.05 0.47
CA LEU A 14 -10.14 -8.50 0.67
C LEU A 14 -10.92 -9.30 -0.38
N GLY A 15 -11.94 -8.70 -1.01
CA GLY A 15 -12.76 -9.37 -2.02
C GLY A 15 -11.95 -9.81 -3.25
N GLU A 16 -11.08 -8.93 -3.74
CA GLU A 16 -10.17 -9.27 -4.85
C GLU A 16 -9.11 -10.29 -4.45
N LEU A 17 -8.58 -10.23 -3.21
CA LEU A 17 -7.66 -11.26 -2.71
C LEU A 17 -8.32 -12.64 -2.72
N LYS A 18 -9.57 -12.72 -2.24
CA LYS A 18 -10.36 -13.96 -2.26
C LYS A 18 -10.59 -14.44 -3.69
N LYS A 19 -11.02 -13.55 -4.60
CA LYS A 19 -11.26 -13.89 -6.00
C LYS A 19 -10.04 -14.52 -6.69
N ARG A 20 -8.84 -13.99 -6.44
CA ARG A 20 -7.59 -14.51 -7.03
C ARG A 20 -7.13 -15.84 -6.43
N LEU A 21 -7.48 -16.10 -5.18
CA LEU A 21 -7.27 -17.40 -4.55
C LEU A 21 -8.24 -18.43 -5.13
N ASP A 22 -9.53 -18.09 -5.19
CA ASP A 22 -10.60 -18.98 -5.65
C ASP A 22 -10.43 -19.32 -7.16
N SER A 23 -9.90 -18.41 -7.97
CA SER A 23 -9.62 -18.66 -9.40
C SER A 23 -8.38 -19.52 -9.65
N GLY A 24 -7.54 -19.75 -8.63
CA GLY A 24 -6.28 -20.46 -8.73
C GLY A 24 -5.12 -19.64 -9.35
N GLU A 25 -5.33 -18.36 -9.67
CA GLU A 25 -4.28 -17.41 -10.12
C GLU A 25 -3.16 -17.31 -9.08
N MET A 26 -3.54 -17.20 -7.81
CA MET A 26 -2.63 -17.16 -6.67
C MET A 26 -2.84 -18.37 -5.77
N LYS A 27 -1.79 -18.80 -5.07
CA LYS A 27 -1.85 -19.92 -4.12
C LYS A 27 -2.10 -19.51 -2.67
N VAL A 28 -1.81 -18.24 -2.35
CA VAL A 28 -1.94 -17.68 -1.00
C VAL A 28 -2.18 -16.18 -1.11
N ALA A 29 -2.91 -15.62 -0.14
CA ALA A 29 -3.11 -14.19 0.01
C ALA A 29 -2.82 -13.78 1.45
N PHE A 30 -2.22 -12.60 1.63
CA PHE A 30 -1.95 -12.01 2.93
C PHE A 30 -2.75 -10.71 3.06
N GLY A 31 -3.60 -10.64 4.08
CA GLY A 31 -4.29 -9.43 4.50
C GLY A 31 -3.69 -8.94 5.81
N LEU A 32 -3.35 -7.66 5.89
CA LEU A 32 -2.84 -7.02 7.09
C LEU A 32 -3.91 -6.09 7.66
N TYR A 33 -3.95 -5.97 8.99
CA TYR A 33 -4.81 -4.96 9.62
C TYR A 33 -4.32 -3.55 9.24
N PRO A 34 -5.24 -2.61 8.98
CA PRO A 34 -4.86 -1.23 8.71
C PRO A 34 -4.19 -0.62 9.94
N VAL A 35 -3.14 0.17 9.70
CA VAL A 35 -2.54 1.00 10.74
C VAL A 35 -3.41 2.22 11.01
N SER A 36 -3.44 2.66 12.27
CA SER A 36 -4.06 3.93 12.65
C SER A 36 -3.20 5.12 12.24
N MET A 37 -3.82 6.31 12.16
CA MET A 37 -3.08 7.55 11.93
C MET A 37 -2.03 7.84 13.01
N GLN A 38 -2.34 7.51 14.27
CA GLN A 38 -1.39 7.71 15.37
C GLN A 38 -0.15 6.83 15.18
N GLN A 39 -0.32 5.54 14.89
CA GLN A 39 0.80 4.64 14.63
C GLN A 39 1.65 5.09 13.43
N LEU A 40 1.02 5.65 12.40
CA LEU A 40 1.75 6.18 11.26
C LEU A 40 2.65 7.36 11.66
N ILE A 41 2.12 8.29 12.46
CA ILE A 41 2.85 9.45 12.97
C ILE A 41 3.99 9.00 13.89
N ASP A 42 3.71 8.10 14.83
CA ASP A 42 4.71 7.58 15.77
C ASP A 42 5.90 6.93 15.05
N ILE A 43 5.65 6.19 13.96
CA ILE A 43 6.72 5.57 13.16
C ILE A 43 7.61 6.61 12.50
N ALA A 44 7.03 7.69 11.99
CA ALA A 44 7.78 8.79 11.38
C ALA A 44 8.61 9.56 12.44
N ASP A 45 8.02 9.85 13.60
CA ASP A 45 8.68 10.57 14.70
C ASP A 45 9.86 9.79 15.31
N ASN A 46 9.87 8.47 15.15
CA ASN A 46 10.95 7.59 15.61
C ASN A 46 11.99 7.28 14.52
N ASP A 47 12.05 8.06 13.43
CA ASP A 47 12.96 7.84 12.28
C ASP A 47 12.87 6.42 11.68
N MET A 48 11.71 5.76 11.80
CA MET A 48 11.47 4.42 11.28
C MET A 48 10.77 4.44 9.92
N ILE A 49 10.88 3.33 9.18
CA ILE A 49 10.31 3.21 7.83
C ILE A 49 9.27 2.08 7.81
N MET A 50 8.09 2.38 7.28
CA MET A 50 7.07 1.38 7.01
C MET A 50 7.54 0.40 5.92
N PRO A 51 7.34 -0.92 6.09
CA PRO A 51 7.65 -1.86 5.03
C PRO A 51 6.85 -1.52 3.76
N PRO A 52 7.43 -1.72 2.56
CA PRO A 52 6.79 -1.31 1.33
C PRO A 52 5.43 -1.99 1.14
N LYS A 53 4.44 -1.22 0.68
CA LYS A 53 3.07 -1.70 0.34
C LYS A 53 2.23 -2.21 1.52
N THR A 54 2.55 -1.77 2.74
CA THR A 54 1.75 -2.06 3.96
C THR A 54 0.63 -1.06 4.21
N THR A 55 0.64 0.11 3.54
CA THR A 55 -0.38 1.16 3.69
C THR A 55 -0.97 1.59 2.35
N TRP A 56 -2.25 1.96 2.36
CA TRP A 56 -2.96 2.52 1.20
C TRP A 56 -3.70 3.81 1.60
N PHE A 57 -3.28 4.94 1.06
CA PHE A 57 -3.93 6.24 1.28
C PHE A 57 -4.99 6.55 0.22
N GLU A 58 -6.11 7.09 0.68
CA GLU A 58 -7.16 7.71 -0.13
C GLU A 58 -7.61 9.06 0.47
N PRO A 59 -7.81 10.10 -0.34
CA PRO A 59 -7.48 10.14 -1.77
C PRO A 59 -5.97 10.02 -2.00
N LYS A 60 -5.56 9.53 -3.17
CA LYS A 60 -4.15 9.63 -3.53
C LYS A 60 -3.77 11.10 -3.50
N LEU A 61 -2.63 11.41 -2.88
CA LEU A 61 -2.09 12.76 -2.92
C LEU A 61 -2.04 13.19 -4.37
N ARG A 62 -2.67 14.32 -4.68
CA ARG A 62 -2.61 14.88 -6.02
C ARG A 62 -1.16 15.22 -6.29
N SER A 63 -0.52 14.44 -7.15
CA SER A 63 0.82 14.74 -7.64
C SER A 63 0.74 16.03 -8.44
N GLY A 64 1.13 17.15 -7.83
CA GLY A 64 1.39 18.40 -8.53
C GLY A 64 2.85 18.44 -8.96
N LEU A 65 3.12 18.86 -10.19
CA LEU A 65 4.48 19.24 -10.60
C LEU A 65 4.77 20.62 -10.02
N VAL A 66 5.72 20.71 -9.09
CA VAL A 66 6.23 22.00 -8.59
C VAL A 66 7.51 22.29 -9.36
N VAL A 67 7.48 23.31 -10.21
CA VAL A 67 8.68 23.86 -10.87
C VAL A 67 9.09 25.08 -10.06
N HIS A 68 10.30 25.05 -9.53
CA HIS A 68 10.96 26.20 -8.92
C HIS A 68 12.20 26.49 -9.74
N GLU A 69 12.22 27.62 -10.45
CA GLU A 69 13.44 28.10 -11.09
C GLU A 69 14.42 28.49 -9.98
N LEU A 70 15.62 27.93 -10.03
CA LEU A 70 16.74 28.36 -9.21
C LEU A 70 17.55 29.34 -10.06
N ASP A 71 17.68 30.57 -9.58
CA ASP A 71 18.59 31.57 -10.16
C ASP A 71 20.06 31.10 -10.09
#